data_AF-A0A4Y1QUU4-F1
#
_entry.id   AF-A0A4Y1QUU4-F1
#
_cell.length_a   1.000
_cell.length_b   1.000
_cell.length_c   1.000
_cell.angle_alpha   90.00
_cell.angle_beta   90.00
_cell.angle_gamma   90.00
#
_symmetry.space_group_name_H-M   'P 1'
#
loop_
_entity.id
_entity.type
_entity.pdbx_description
1 polymer ?
#
loop_
_entity_poly.entity_id
_entity_poly.type
_entity_poly.pdbx_seq_one_letter_code
_entity_poly.pdbx_strand_id
1 'polypeptide(L)'
;MSTNVVWCYRPREKKFQPYPLLEVVKTCKRFQIIPTGPTVVLNETPLHETPASDSPMDSPMSTGSPIENIPRPIGRKAAKAKRGSTSGKNAEKYLEELSKHQAMRIEMDLKQQEHDMAVQAEYAKEREYARKEREYAREQNIEKKDRETMAMDTSHMSPETKQFWKLERRDVMRRRLFRDDGPSNTI
;
A
#
# COMPACT_ATOMS: atom_id res chain seq x y z
N MET A 1 -51.86 -14.64 -9.00
CA MET A 1 -51.62 -14.19 -7.61
C MET A 1 -50.15 -14.32 -7.30
N SER A 2 -49.43 -13.21 -7.18
CA SER A 2 -48.33 -13.00 -6.22
C SER A 2 -47.69 -11.63 -6.55
N THR A 3 -48.15 -10.60 -5.85
CA THR A 3 -47.63 -9.23 -5.97
C THR A 3 -46.37 -9.12 -5.12
N ASN A 4 -45.20 -9.06 -5.77
CA ASN A 4 -43.94 -8.73 -5.11
C ASN A 4 -43.93 -7.23 -4.81
N VAL A 5 -44.28 -6.86 -3.58
CA VAL A 5 -44.16 -5.50 -3.06
C VAL A 5 -42.73 -5.30 -2.55
N VAL A 6 -41.89 -4.65 -3.35
CA VAL A 6 -40.55 -4.23 -2.94
C VAL A 6 -40.69 -3.03 -2.00
N TRP A 7 -40.36 -3.23 -0.73
CA TRP A 7 -40.25 -2.15 0.24
C TRP A 7 -38.91 -1.43 0.08
N CYS A 8 -38.93 -0.26 -0.56
CA CYS A 8 -37.79 0.66 -0.54
C CYS A 8 -37.67 1.30 0.85
N TYR A 9 -36.76 0.78 1.68
CA TYR A 9 -36.32 1.47 2.89
C TYR A 9 -35.50 2.71 2.51
N ARG A 10 -36.10 3.90 2.60
CA ARG A 10 -35.37 5.18 2.56
C ARG A 10 -34.47 5.28 3.81
N PRO A 11 -33.13 5.41 3.67
CA PRO A 11 -32.29 5.72 4.81
C PRO A 11 -32.56 7.15 5.28
N ARG A 12 -32.79 7.29 6.59
CA ARG A 12 -32.98 8.52 7.35
C ARG A 12 -31.84 9.52 7.07
N GLU A 13 -32.19 10.78 6.80
CA GLU A 13 -31.26 11.88 6.59
C GLU A 13 -30.22 11.98 7.72
N LYS A 14 -28.94 11.78 7.38
CA LYS A 14 -27.82 12.10 8.28
C LYS A 14 -27.61 13.60 8.20
N LYS A 15 -28.08 14.34 9.21
CA LYS A 15 -27.74 15.75 9.37
C LYS A 15 -26.22 15.87 9.56
N PHE A 16 -25.55 16.48 8.60
CA PHE A 16 -24.12 16.77 8.67
C PHE A 16 -23.93 17.86 9.73
N GLN A 17 -23.32 17.50 10.86
CA GLN A 17 -22.89 18.48 11.84
C GLN A 17 -21.60 19.12 11.29
N PRO A 18 -21.57 20.43 11.00
CA PRO A 18 -20.30 21.08 10.68
C PRO A 18 -19.44 21.06 11.94
N TYR A 19 -18.40 20.23 11.94
CA TYR A 19 -17.40 20.24 13.00
C TYR A 19 -16.80 21.65 13.10
N PRO A 20 -16.68 22.25 14.30
CA PRO A 20 -15.86 23.45 14.50
C PRO A 20 -14.38 23.03 14.50
N LEU A 21 -13.90 22.48 13.38
CA LEU A 21 -12.53 21.97 13.22
C LEU A 21 -11.71 22.80 12.23
N LEU A 22 -12.21 23.96 11.80
CA LEU A 22 -11.47 24.87 10.92
C LEU A 22 -10.83 26.04 11.67
N GLU A 23 -11.25 26.35 12.89
CA GLU A 23 -10.65 27.42 13.69
C GLU A 23 -9.27 27.05 14.25
N VAL A 24 -9.09 25.79 14.66
CA VAL A 24 -7.80 25.29 15.18
C VAL A 24 -6.73 25.21 14.08
N VAL A 25 -7.14 24.99 12.81
CA VAL A 25 -6.22 24.89 11.68
C VAL A 25 -5.68 26.27 11.27
N LYS A 26 -6.48 27.34 11.41
CA LYS A 26 -6.06 28.71 11.07
C LYS A 26 -4.88 29.21 11.92
N THR A 27 -4.77 28.78 13.17
CA THR A 27 -3.68 29.17 14.08
C THR A 27 -2.49 28.21 14.06
N CYS A 28 -2.55 27.13 13.28
CA CYS A 28 -1.50 26.14 13.23
C CYS A 28 -0.36 26.61 12.30
N LYS A 29 0.83 26.85 12.87
CA LYS A 29 2.03 27.30 12.13
C LYS A 29 2.40 26.40 10.95
N ARG A 30 1.99 25.12 10.98
CA ARG A 30 2.24 24.14 9.92
C ARG A 30 1.49 24.45 8.61
N PHE A 31 0.45 25.28 8.67
CA PHE A 31 -0.39 25.66 7.53
C PHE A 31 -0.37 27.18 7.25
N GLN A 32 0.49 27.95 7.94
CA GLN A 32 0.72 29.35 7.60
C GLN A 32 1.51 29.42 6.30
N ILE A 33 0.85 29.83 5.22
CA ILE A 33 1.49 30.13 3.95
C ILE A 33 2.24 31.45 4.12
N ILE A 34 3.56 31.39 4.18
CA ILE A 34 4.41 32.58 4.13
C ILE A 34 4.35 33.11 2.70
N PRO A 35 3.91 34.35 2.45
CA PRO A 35 3.93 34.90 1.10
C PRO A 35 5.39 35.20 0.72
N THR A 36 6.04 34.28 0.01
CA THR A 36 7.43 34.41 -0.42
C THR A 36 7.58 35.25 -1.70
N GLY A 37 6.70 36.24 -1.93
CA GLY A 37 6.78 37.09 -3.11
C GLY A 37 5.76 38.23 -3.13
N PRO A 38 6.00 39.28 -3.95
CA PRO A 38 5.09 40.42 -4.06
C PRO A 38 3.72 40.01 -4.61
N THR A 39 2.67 40.59 -4.03
CA THR A 39 1.25 40.31 -4.31
C THR A 39 0.92 40.51 -5.79
N VAL A 40 0.71 39.41 -6.50
CA VAL A 40 0.20 39.43 -7.88
C VAL A 40 -1.31 39.63 -7.81
N VAL A 41 -1.79 40.78 -8.29
CA VAL A 41 -3.22 41.06 -8.47
C VAL A 41 -3.72 40.23 -9.66
N LEU A 42 -4.45 39.15 -9.39
CA LEU A 42 -5.18 38.40 -10.40
C LEU A 42 -6.47 39.16 -10.73
N ASN A 43 -6.56 39.69 -11.95
CA ASN A 43 -7.78 40.26 -12.48
C ASN A 43 -8.76 39.11 -12.77
N GLU A 44 -9.99 39.22 -12.27
CA GLU A 44 -11.03 38.20 -12.41
C GLU A 44 -11.48 38.07 -13.88
N THR A 45 -11.08 36.98 -14.54
CA THR A 45 -11.76 36.49 -15.75
C THR A 45 -12.36 35.12 -15.46
N PRO A 46 -13.70 35.00 -15.37
CA PRO A 46 -14.38 33.72 -15.18
C PRO A 46 -14.23 32.83 -16.43
N LEU A 47 -13.67 31.65 -16.22
CA LEU A 47 -13.43 30.64 -17.25
C LEU A 47 -14.65 29.69 -17.32
N HIS A 48 -15.36 29.73 -18.45
CA HIS A 48 -16.40 28.80 -18.91
C HIS A 48 -17.79 28.76 -18.22
N GLU A 49 -18.80 29.27 -18.94
CA GLU A 49 -20.09 28.59 -19.09
C GLU A 49 -20.47 28.56 -20.58
N THR A 50 -20.65 27.37 -21.14
CA THR A 50 -21.14 27.16 -22.52
C THR A 50 -22.44 26.37 -22.46
N PRO A 51 -23.60 26.92 -22.83
CA PRO A 51 -24.81 26.13 -23.01
C PRO A 51 -24.82 25.44 -24.38
N ALA A 52 -25.22 24.16 -24.39
CA ALA A 52 -25.38 23.33 -25.58
C ALA A 52 -26.48 23.91 -26.49
N SER A 53 -26.10 24.33 -27.70
CA SER A 53 -27.01 24.75 -28.76
C SER A 53 -26.99 23.69 -29.87
N ASP A 54 -28.10 22.99 -29.99
CA ASP A 54 -28.40 22.03 -31.06
C ASP A 54 -28.78 22.80 -32.33
N SER A 55 -28.18 22.45 -33.48
CA SER A 55 -28.59 22.98 -34.78
C SER A 55 -28.35 21.94 -35.88
N PRO A 56 -29.30 21.79 -36.82
CA PRO A 56 -29.41 20.62 -37.67
C PRO A 56 -28.40 20.64 -38.83
N MET A 57 -27.80 19.48 -39.09
CA MET A 57 -27.01 19.20 -40.28
C MET A 57 -27.92 19.16 -41.51
N ASP A 58 -27.83 20.15 -42.39
CA ASP A 58 -28.30 19.98 -43.77
C ASP A 58 -27.47 20.76 -44.81
N SER A 59 -27.20 20.03 -45.90
CA SER A 59 -26.93 20.45 -47.29
C SER A 59 -25.51 20.86 -47.73
N PRO A 60 -25.18 20.73 -49.04
CA PRO A 60 -25.27 19.53 -49.87
C PRO A 60 -23.97 19.27 -50.68
N MET A 61 -23.83 18.06 -51.18
CA MET A 61 -22.75 17.57 -52.03
C MET A 61 -22.59 18.44 -53.30
N SER A 62 -21.49 19.20 -53.40
CA SER A 62 -21.15 20.03 -54.56
C SER A 62 -20.14 19.32 -55.46
N THR A 63 -20.62 18.81 -56.58
CA THR A 63 -19.82 18.33 -57.71
C THR A 63 -19.39 19.53 -58.57
N GLY A 64 -18.12 19.94 -58.46
CA GLY A 64 -17.50 20.99 -59.27
C GLY A 64 -16.58 20.43 -60.37
N SER A 65 -16.70 21.01 -61.55
CA SER A 65 -16.25 20.61 -62.90
C SER A 65 -14.74 20.33 -63.13
N PRO A 66 -14.35 19.73 -64.29
CA PRO A 66 -12.98 19.30 -64.58
C PRO A 66 -11.99 20.47 -64.67
N ILE A 67 -10.87 20.36 -63.95
CA ILE A 67 -9.78 21.33 -63.94
C ILE A 67 -9.00 21.23 -65.28
N GLU A 68 -8.91 22.34 -66.02
CA GLU A 68 -8.04 22.46 -67.19
C GLU A 68 -6.56 22.26 -66.78
N ASN A 69 -5.89 21.28 -67.40
CA ASN A 69 -4.51 20.94 -67.09
C ASN A 69 -3.54 21.85 -67.87
N ILE A 70 -2.93 22.82 -67.18
CA ILE A 70 -1.76 23.54 -67.70
C ILE A 70 -0.54 22.61 -67.64
N PRO A 71 0.19 22.35 -68.74
CA PRO A 71 1.39 21.51 -68.69
C PRO A 71 2.52 22.25 -67.97
N ARG A 72 3.11 21.59 -66.96
CA ARG A 72 4.27 22.12 -66.21
C ARG A 72 5.53 22.09 -67.08
N PRO A 73 6.43 23.07 -66.99
CA PRO A 73 7.68 23.06 -67.75
C PRO A 73 8.58 21.91 -67.29
N ILE A 74 9.11 21.17 -68.27
CA ILE A 74 9.98 20.01 -68.08
C ILE A 74 11.35 20.48 -67.57
N GLY A 75 11.62 20.22 -66.30
CA GLY A 75 12.88 20.56 -65.63
C GLY A 75 14.02 19.59 -65.96
N ARG A 76 15.22 20.15 -66.20
CA ARG A 76 16.51 19.45 -66.35
C ARG A 76 16.76 18.45 -65.22
N LYS A 77 17.29 17.26 -65.54
CA LYS A 77 17.70 16.26 -64.54
C LYS A 77 18.91 16.77 -63.73
N ALA A 78 18.78 16.86 -62.40
CA ALA A 78 19.92 17.09 -61.50
C ALA A 78 20.58 15.74 -61.14
N ALA A 79 21.91 15.66 -61.27
CA ALA A 79 22.67 14.52 -60.80
C ALA A 79 22.58 14.44 -59.26
N LYS A 80 22.04 13.33 -58.72
CA LYS A 80 22.05 13.10 -57.28
C LYS A 80 23.48 12.81 -56.81
N ALA A 81 24.07 13.73 -56.05
CA ALA A 81 25.19 13.41 -55.19
C ALA A 81 24.72 12.46 -54.08
N LYS A 82 25.42 11.34 -53.89
CA LYS A 82 25.17 10.38 -52.82
C LYS A 82 25.55 11.04 -51.49
N ARG A 83 24.58 11.60 -50.76
CA ARG A 83 24.81 12.07 -49.38
C ARG A 83 25.15 10.84 -48.53
N GLY A 84 26.40 10.78 -48.05
CA GLY A 84 26.80 9.82 -47.01
C GLY A 84 25.95 10.06 -45.77
N SER A 85 25.29 9.00 -45.29
CA SER A 85 24.45 9.03 -44.10
C SER A 85 25.31 9.31 -42.86
N THR A 86 25.05 10.43 -42.18
CA THR A 86 25.74 10.84 -40.95
C THR A 86 24.83 10.88 -39.72
N SER A 87 23.61 10.32 -39.79
CA SER A 87 22.59 10.47 -38.73
C SER A 87 22.56 9.39 -37.64
N GLY A 88 23.38 8.33 -37.74
CA GLY A 88 23.31 7.19 -36.80
C GLY A 88 23.81 7.48 -35.37
N LYS A 89 24.81 8.36 -35.22
CA LYS A 89 25.50 8.57 -33.94
C LYS A 89 24.62 9.20 -32.84
N ASN A 90 23.63 10.00 -33.23
CA ASN A 90 22.72 10.64 -32.26
C ASN A 90 21.56 9.73 -31.84
N ALA A 91 21.11 8.85 -32.74
CA ALA A 91 20.06 7.88 -32.44
C ALA A 91 20.56 6.78 -31.50
N GLU A 92 21.79 6.31 -31.71
CA GLU A 92 22.44 5.31 -30.86
C GLU A 92 22.62 5.82 -29.43
N LYS A 93 23.11 7.06 -29.27
CA LYS A 93 23.25 7.71 -27.97
C LYS A 93 21.92 7.83 -27.21
N TYR A 94 20.84 8.15 -27.92
CA TYR A 94 19.49 8.25 -27.34
C TYR A 94 18.95 6.89 -26.86
N LEU A 95 19.16 5.82 -27.63
CA LEU A 95 18.76 4.47 -27.23
C LEU A 95 19.57 3.96 -26.03
N GLU A 96 20.87 4.27 -25.99
CA GLU A 96 21.72 3.94 -24.84
C GLU A 96 21.27 4.68 -23.57
N GLU A 97 20.86 5.94 -23.70
CA GLU A 97 20.35 6.76 -22.60
C GLU A 97 19.00 6.26 -22.06
N LEU A 98 18.09 5.82 -22.95
CA LEU A 98 16.85 5.14 -22.56
C LEU A 98 17.12 3.84 -21.80
N SER A 99 18.09 3.05 -22.27
CA SER A 99 18.47 1.80 -21.62
C SER A 99 19.03 2.04 -20.21
N LYS A 100 19.90 3.04 -20.04
CA LYS A 100 20.43 3.45 -18.73
C LYS A 100 19.33 3.89 -17.77
N HIS A 101 18.40 4.72 -18.25
CA HIS A 101 17.28 5.18 -17.43
C HIS A 101 16.36 4.02 -17.01
N GLN A 102 16.08 3.09 -17.92
CA GLN A 102 15.31 1.89 -17.60
C GLN A 102 16.02 1.00 -16.57
N ALA A 103 17.34 0.81 -16.70
CA ALA A 103 18.14 0.02 -15.76
C ALA A 103 18.13 0.64 -14.36
N MET A 104 18.32 1.96 -14.24
CA MET A 104 18.26 2.66 -12.95
C MET A 104 16.90 2.51 -12.27
N ARG A 105 15.80 2.59 -13.03
CA ARG A 105 14.46 2.40 -12.48
C ARG A 105 14.27 1.00 -11.91
N ILE A 106 14.70 -0.02 -12.65
CA ILE A 106 14.62 -1.43 -12.20
C ILE A 106 15.46 -1.64 -10.94
N GLU A 107 16.66 -1.08 -10.89
CA GLU A 107 17.53 -1.19 -9.72
C GLU A 107 16.91 -0.53 -8.47
N MET A 108 16.31 0.65 -8.63
CA MET A 108 15.59 1.32 -7.55
C MET A 108 14.40 0.51 -7.05
N ASP A 109 13.58 -0.01 -7.98
CA ASP A 109 12.41 -0.82 -7.63
C ASP A 109 12.82 -2.10 -6.88
N LEU A 110 13.93 -2.74 -7.29
CA LEU A 110 14.47 -3.91 -6.61
C LEU A 110 14.96 -3.57 -5.20
N LYS A 111 15.72 -2.48 -5.03
CA LYS A 111 16.18 -2.02 -3.71
C LYS A 111 15.02 -1.68 -2.78
N GLN A 112 13.96 -1.08 -3.31
CA GLN A 112 12.75 -0.79 -2.55
C GLN A 112 12.05 -2.09 -2.12
N GLN A 113 11.91 -3.05 -3.04
CA GLN A 113 11.33 -4.36 -2.73
C GLN A 113 12.14 -5.10 -1.66
N GLU A 114 13.47 -5.12 -1.78
CA GLU A 114 14.36 -5.74 -0.80
C GLU A 114 14.20 -5.10 0.58
N HIS A 115 14.16 -3.77 0.65
CA HIS A 115 13.93 -3.04 1.89
C HIS A 115 12.59 -3.40 2.52
N ASP A 116 11.51 -3.41 1.73
CA ASP A 116 10.17 -3.72 2.22
C ASP A 116 10.07 -5.17 2.72
N MET A 117 10.71 -6.12 2.02
CA MET A 117 10.81 -7.50 2.48
C MET A 117 11.62 -7.62 3.78
N ALA A 118 12.71 -6.87 3.92
CA ALA A 118 13.52 -6.88 5.14
C ALA A 118 12.73 -6.38 6.35
N VAL A 119 11.99 -5.28 6.21
CA VAL A 119 11.10 -4.75 7.25
C VAL A 119 10.04 -5.78 7.66
N GLN A 120 9.41 -6.45 6.69
CA GLN A 120 8.43 -7.50 6.98
C GLN A 120 9.06 -8.69 7.70
N ALA A 121 10.26 -9.10 7.31
CA ALA A 121 10.97 -10.19 7.95
C ALA A 121 11.37 -9.84 9.40
N GLU A 122 11.78 -8.61 9.67
CA GLU A 122 12.06 -8.14 11.03
C GLU A 122 10.80 -8.11 11.89
N TYR A 123 9.70 -7.57 11.37
CA TYR A 123 8.42 -7.56 12.09
C TYR A 123 7.93 -8.98 12.40
N ALA A 124 8.09 -9.92 11.47
CA ALA A 124 7.77 -11.33 11.71
C ALA A 124 8.65 -11.94 12.82
N LYS A 125 9.95 -11.66 12.82
CA LYS A 125 10.87 -12.10 13.88
C LYS A 125 10.47 -11.51 15.23
N GLU A 126 10.21 -10.21 15.32
CA GLU A 126 9.80 -9.53 16.55
C GLU A 126 8.53 -10.16 17.14
N ARG A 127 7.56 -10.49 16.29
CA ARG A 127 6.33 -11.17 16.71
C ARG A 127 6.59 -12.57 17.28
N GLU A 128 7.49 -13.33 16.67
CA GLU A 128 7.91 -14.64 17.19
C GLU A 128 8.66 -14.50 18.53
N TYR A 129 9.53 -13.50 18.67
CA TYR A 129 10.18 -13.20 19.95
C TYR A 129 9.17 -12.88 21.04
N ALA A 130 8.20 -11.99 20.77
CA ALA A 130 7.14 -11.67 21.72
C ALA A 130 6.29 -12.89 22.10
N ARG A 131 6.07 -13.82 21.15
CA ARG A 131 5.39 -15.10 21.43
C ARG A 131 6.23 -15.98 22.35
N LYS A 132 7.51 -16.15 22.04
CA LYS A 132 8.45 -16.98 22.82
C LYS A 132 8.67 -16.44 24.23
N GLU A 133 8.71 -15.12 24.39
CA GLU A 133 8.80 -14.47 25.70
C GLU A 133 7.56 -14.76 26.56
N ARG A 134 6.35 -14.67 25.98
CA ARG A 134 5.11 -15.06 26.68
C ARG A 134 5.10 -16.52 27.07
N GLU A 135 5.62 -17.40 26.22
CA GLU A 135 5.74 -18.82 26.50
C GLU A 135 6.72 -19.09 27.64
N TYR A 136 7.89 -18.46 27.62
CA TYR A 136 8.86 -18.53 28.71
C TYR A 136 8.27 -18.03 30.03
N ALA A 137 7.55 -16.90 30.01
CA ALA A 137 6.87 -16.38 31.19
C ALA A 137 5.80 -17.36 31.72
N ARG A 138 5.07 -18.06 30.85
CA ARG A 138 4.12 -19.10 31.25
C ARG A 138 4.84 -20.29 31.88
N GLU A 139 5.91 -20.76 31.27
CA GLU A 139 6.69 -21.89 31.75
C GLU A 139 7.30 -21.58 33.13
N GLN A 140 7.87 -20.39 33.31
CA GLN A 140 8.37 -19.93 34.61
C GLN A 140 7.26 -19.86 35.67
N ASN A 141 6.05 -19.43 35.29
CA ASN A 141 4.91 -19.43 36.21
C ASN A 141 4.47 -20.86 36.59
N ILE A 142 4.49 -21.81 35.66
CA ILE A 142 4.20 -23.22 35.92
C ILE A 142 5.27 -23.80 36.84
N GLU A 143 6.55 -23.58 36.54
CA GLU A 143 7.67 -24.05 37.35
C GLU A 143 7.59 -23.50 38.78
N LYS A 144 7.29 -22.21 38.91
CA LYS A 144 7.08 -21.54 40.20
C LYS A 144 5.93 -22.18 40.98
N LYS A 145 4.76 -22.37 40.36
CA LYS A 145 3.61 -23.02 40.99
C LYS A 145 3.93 -24.45 41.40
N ASP A 146 4.59 -25.22 40.54
CA ASP A 146 5.01 -26.58 40.86
C ASP A 146 5.98 -26.60 42.05
N ARG A 147 6.92 -25.65 42.11
CA ARG A 147 7.85 -25.49 43.24
C ARG A 147 7.11 -25.17 44.53
N GLU A 148 6.17 -24.24 44.50
CA GLU A 148 5.32 -23.88 45.64
C GLU A 148 4.48 -25.08 46.12
N THR A 149 3.88 -25.85 45.21
CA THR A 149 3.16 -27.08 45.52
C THR A 149 4.04 -28.12 46.22
N MET A 150 5.28 -28.30 45.75
CA MET A 150 6.23 -29.23 46.36
C MET A 150 6.71 -28.76 47.73
N ALA A 151 6.87 -27.44 47.92
CA ALA A 151 7.35 -26.81 49.15
C ALA A 151 6.26 -26.55 50.20
N MET A 152 4.97 -26.70 49.84
CA MET A 152 3.84 -26.44 50.73
C MET A 152 3.93 -27.27 52.03
N ASP A 153 3.96 -26.64 53.20
CA ASP A 153 3.86 -27.36 54.46
C ASP A 153 2.43 -27.86 54.70
N THR A 154 2.30 -29.13 55.02
CA THR A 154 1.01 -29.79 55.24
C THR A 154 0.86 -30.35 56.65
N SER A 155 1.83 -30.15 57.54
CA SER A 155 1.86 -30.72 58.90
C SER A 155 0.60 -30.39 59.72
N HIS A 156 0.18 -29.13 59.67
CA HIS A 156 -0.92 -28.54 60.44
C HIS A 156 -2.30 -28.63 59.75
N MET A 157 -2.38 -29.27 58.57
CA MET A 157 -3.61 -29.37 57.79
C MET A 157 -4.49 -30.56 58.20
N SER A 158 -5.78 -30.49 57.86
CA SER A 158 -6.75 -31.59 58.05
C SER A 158 -6.36 -32.82 57.19
N PRO A 159 -6.83 -34.03 57.55
CA PRO A 159 -6.53 -35.25 56.80
C PRO A 159 -6.92 -35.18 55.31
N GLU A 160 -8.07 -34.57 55.00
CA GLU A 160 -8.57 -34.42 53.63
C GLU A 160 -7.68 -33.49 52.80
N THR A 161 -7.31 -32.34 53.37
CA THR A 161 -6.40 -31.39 52.72
C THR A 161 -5.00 -31.98 52.53
N LYS A 162 -4.53 -32.81 53.46
CA LYS A 162 -3.28 -33.57 53.29
C LYS A 162 -3.33 -34.53 52.10
N GLN A 163 -4.48 -35.20 51.87
CA GLN A 163 -4.63 -36.09 50.71
C GLN A 163 -4.65 -35.32 49.39
N PHE A 164 -5.31 -34.16 49.35
CA PHE A 164 -5.31 -33.27 48.20
C PHE A 164 -3.87 -32.90 47.77
N TRP A 165 -3.06 -32.37 48.70
CA TRP A 165 -1.68 -31.98 48.38
C TRP A 165 -0.78 -33.17 48.02
N LYS A 166 -1.04 -34.37 48.57
CA LYS A 166 -0.33 -35.60 48.15
C LYS A 166 -0.62 -35.97 46.69
N LEU A 167 -1.86 -35.79 46.23
CA LEU A 167 -2.24 -36.01 44.84
C LEU A 167 -1.62 -34.93 43.94
N GLU A 168 -1.70 -33.67 44.33
CA GLU A 168 -1.18 -32.54 43.56
C GLU A 168 0.34 -32.65 43.36
N ARG A 169 1.11 -32.96 44.42
CA ARG A 169 2.56 -33.21 44.32
C ARG A 169 2.89 -34.39 43.40
N ARG A 170 2.07 -35.44 43.41
CA ARG A 170 2.25 -36.58 42.51
C ARG A 170 2.00 -36.19 41.05
N ASP A 171 1.01 -35.34 40.79
CA ASP A 171 0.75 -34.82 39.45
C ASP A 171 1.90 -33.95 38.95
N VAL A 172 2.42 -33.06 39.80
CA VAL A 172 3.63 -32.26 39.50
C VAL A 172 4.81 -33.15 39.12
N MET A 173 5.11 -34.19 39.91
CA MET A 173 6.19 -35.14 39.61
C MET A 173 5.95 -35.86 38.28
N ARG A 174 4.71 -36.25 37.98
CA ARG A 174 4.34 -36.88 36.71
C ARG A 174 4.56 -35.93 35.53
N ARG A 175 4.09 -34.68 35.62
CA ARG A 175 4.26 -33.67 34.56
C ARG A 175 5.72 -33.35 34.28
N ARG A 176 6.58 -33.36 35.31
CA ARG A 176 8.03 -33.12 35.16
C ARG A 176 8.74 -34.31 34.52
N LEU A 177 8.41 -35.53 34.92
CA LEU A 177 9.04 -36.74 34.39
C LEU A 177 8.90 -36.85 32.85
N PHE A 178 7.76 -36.46 32.30
CA PHE A 178 7.51 -36.50 30.85
C PHE A 178 8.00 -35.26 30.07
N ARG A 179 8.64 -34.28 30.73
CA ARG A 179 9.21 -33.09 30.06
C ARG A 179 10.67 -33.28 29.66
N ASP A 180 11.41 -34.17 30.32
CA ASP A 180 12.84 -34.40 30.04
C ASP A 180 13.08 -35.38 28.87
N ASP A 181 12.07 -36.12 28.42
CA ASP A 181 12.12 -37.02 27.26
C ASP A 181 11.94 -36.27 25.91
N GLY A 182 12.64 -35.14 25.75
CA GLY A 182 12.79 -34.46 24.45
C GLY A 182 13.58 -35.31 23.45
N PRO A 183 13.47 -35.04 22.12
CA PRO A 183 13.82 -36.00 21.09
C PRO A 183 15.23 -36.55 21.29
N SER A 184 15.31 -37.88 21.49
CA SER A 184 16.56 -38.63 21.48
C SER A 184 17.30 -38.30 20.18
N ASN A 185 18.36 -37.51 20.31
CA ASN A 185 19.34 -37.34 19.25
C ASN A 185 20.16 -38.63 19.14
N THR A 186 19.56 -39.67 18.58
CA THR A 186 20.30 -40.77 17.95
C THR A 186 20.67 -40.32 16.54
N ILE A 187 21.92 -39.89 16.40
CA ILE A 187 22.67 -39.85 15.13
C ILE A 187 23.07 -41.28 14.77
#